data_AF-A0A7S3UXW9-F1
#
_entry.id   AF-A0A7S3UXW9-F1
#
_cell.length_a   1.000
_cell.length_b   1.000
_cell.length_c   1.000
_cell.angle_alpha   90.00
_cell.angle_beta   90.00
_cell.angle_gamma   90.00
#
_symmetry.space_group_name_H-M   'P 1'
#
loop_
_entity.id
_entity.type
_entity.pdbx_description
1 polymer ?
#
loop_
_entity_poly.entity_id
_entity_poly.type
_entity_poly.pdbx_seq_one_letter_code
_entity_poly.pdbx_strand_id
1 'polypeptide(L)'
;QLSKYDDLVTIALKFLSTIVGKAMHKGLFSKPGVLQQICEKIVIPNLMLREWDQENFEDNPLDYIRGDMEGSDKESRRKTACDLIRSMCKLFEADVTQICLGFMKQMLDQYQKDPLNQWRAKDAAVTLMIALAIRGFTFQGGVSEVNDKVSVVDFFNQFVASEIQSPDVDSQPVMKADALKYLTTFRKQLPK
;
A
#
# COMPACT_ATOMS: atom_id res chain seq x y z
N GLN A 1 12.64 -16.53 9.11
CA GLN A 1 13.43 -16.88 7.90
C GLN A 1 12.83 -16.13 6.72
N LEU A 2 13.60 -15.32 5.98
CA LEU A 2 13.13 -14.76 4.70
C LEU A 2 12.56 -15.93 3.87
N SER A 3 11.33 -15.83 3.40
CA SER A 3 10.75 -16.94 2.66
C SER A 3 11.57 -17.15 1.39
N LYS A 4 11.91 -18.41 1.09
CA LYS A 4 12.74 -18.86 -0.06
C LYS A 4 12.33 -18.24 -1.40
N TYR A 5 11.09 -17.74 -1.50
CA TYR A 5 10.50 -17.24 -2.74
C TYR A 5 10.33 -15.71 -2.77
N ASP A 6 10.78 -14.97 -1.75
CA ASP A 6 10.59 -13.51 -1.69
C ASP A 6 11.24 -12.81 -2.88
N ASP A 7 12.49 -13.12 -3.20
CA ASP A 7 13.18 -12.53 -4.36
C ASP A 7 12.47 -12.84 -5.68
N LEU A 8 12.02 -14.08 -5.87
CA LEU A 8 11.29 -14.49 -7.07
C LEU A 8 9.97 -13.72 -7.21
N VAL A 9 9.20 -13.60 -6.11
CA VAL A 9 7.93 -12.87 -6.11
C VAL A 9 8.15 -11.38 -6.39
N THR A 10 9.13 -10.75 -5.74
CA THR A 10 9.52 -9.36 -5.98
C THR A 10 9.88 -9.14 -7.45
N ILE A 11 10.71 -10.01 -8.05
CA ILE A 11 11.08 -9.92 -9.47
C ILE A 11 9.87 -10.11 -10.38
N ALA A 12 8.98 -11.07 -10.08
CA ALA A 12 7.77 -11.31 -10.87
C ALA A 12 6.80 -10.11 -10.82
N LEU A 13 6.62 -9.50 -9.65
CA LEU A 13 5.81 -8.29 -9.48
C LEU A 13 6.39 -7.10 -10.27
N LYS A 14 7.72 -6.91 -10.24
CA LYS A 14 8.41 -5.89 -11.04
C LYS A 14 8.23 -6.08 -12.54
N PHE A 15 8.36 -7.33 -13.01
CA PHE A 15 8.13 -7.67 -14.40
C PHE A 15 6.69 -7.34 -14.81
N LEU A 16 5.70 -7.78 -14.02
CA LEU A 16 4.29 -7.47 -14.28
C LEU A 16 4.02 -5.95 -14.26
N SER A 17 4.61 -5.24 -13.30
CA SER A 17 4.53 -3.78 -13.18
C SER A 17 5.09 -3.09 -14.42
N THR A 18 6.20 -3.59 -14.97
CA THR A 18 6.80 -3.06 -16.18
C THR A 18 5.88 -3.25 -17.39
N ILE A 19 5.27 -4.42 -17.54
CA ILE A 19 4.41 -4.72 -18.70
C ILE A 19 3.10 -3.94 -18.63
N VAL A 20 2.42 -3.91 -17.48
CA VAL A 20 1.09 -3.29 -17.35
C VAL A 20 1.09 -1.79 -17.59
N GLY A 21 2.21 -1.12 -17.32
CA GLY A 21 2.38 0.32 -17.55
C GLY A 21 2.72 0.71 -19.01
N LYS A 22 2.84 -0.25 -19.94
CA LYS A 22 3.23 0.02 -21.33
C LYS A 22 2.03 -0.05 -22.27
N ALA A 23 1.79 1.03 -23.02
CA ALA A 23 0.65 1.13 -23.93
C ALA A 23 0.59 -0.01 -24.96
N MET A 24 1.74 -0.50 -25.44
CA MET A 24 1.82 -1.64 -26.37
C MET A 24 1.24 -2.95 -25.81
N HIS A 25 1.18 -3.09 -24.49
CA HIS A 25 0.62 -4.27 -23.81
C HIS A 25 -0.78 -4.03 -23.24
N LYS A 26 -1.36 -2.84 -23.44
CA LYS A 26 -2.66 -2.45 -22.87
C LYS A 26 -3.77 -3.47 -23.15
N GLY A 27 -3.78 -4.06 -24.35
CA GLY A 27 -4.78 -5.06 -24.76
C GLY A 27 -4.79 -6.34 -23.90
N LEU A 28 -3.66 -6.72 -23.28
CA LEU A 28 -3.58 -7.88 -22.41
C LEU A 28 -4.38 -7.69 -21.11
N PHE A 29 -4.44 -6.45 -20.61
CA PHE A 29 -5.05 -6.10 -19.32
C PHE A 29 -6.44 -5.48 -19.44
N SER A 30 -6.86 -5.11 -20.65
CA SER A 30 -8.18 -4.51 -20.91
C SER A 30 -9.33 -5.53 -20.92
N LYS A 31 -9.03 -6.83 -20.81
CA LYS A 31 -10.06 -7.87 -20.77
C LYS A 31 -10.87 -7.77 -19.47
N PRO A 32 -12.20 -7.95 -19.52
CA PRO A 32 -13.04 -7.91 -18.33
C PRO A 32 -12.53 -8.83 -17.22
N GLY A 33 -12.47 -8.30 -16.00
CA GLY A 33 -12.05 -9.04 -14.80
C GLY A 33 -10.54 -9.23 -14.61
N VAL A 34 -9.69 -8.96 -15.61
CA VAL A 34 -8.23 -9.16 -15.46
C VAL A 34 -7.63 -8.24 -14.39
N LEU A 35 -7.95 -6.95 -14.41
CA LEU A 35 -7.46 -6.02 -13.38
C LEU A 35 -7.94 -6.42 -11.98
N GLN A 36 -9.19 -6.89 -11.87
CA GLN A 36 -9.74 -7.36 -10.60
C GLN A 36 -9.02 -8.61 -10.10
N GLN A 37 -8.75 -9.58 -10.98
CA GLN A 37 -7.97 -10.78 -10.63
C GLN A 37 -6.54 -10.43 -10.22
N ILE A 38 -5.88 -9.48 -10.88
CA ILE A 38 -4.56 -9.00 -10.48
C ILE A 38 -4.63 -8.39 -9.08
N CYS A 39 -5.61 -7.53 -8.81
CA CYS A 39 -5.80 -6.96 -7.48
C CYS A 39 -6.03 -8.06 -6.43
N GLU A 40 -7.01 -8.94 -6.65
CA GLU A 40 -7.45 -9.95 -5.69
C GLU A 40 -6.39 -11.04 -5.43
N LYS A 41 -5.76 -11.57 -6.48
CA LYS A 41 -4.89 -12.75 -6.39
C LYS A 41 -3.42 -12.42 -6.28
N ILE A 42 -3.02 -11.19 -6.63
CA ILE A 42 -1.60 -10.78 -6.67
C ILE A 42 -1.35 -9.61 -5.72
N VAL A 43 -2.04 -8.49 -5.89
CA VAL A 43 -1.75 -7.28 -5.12
C VAL A 43 -2.10 -7.47 -3.65
N ILE A 44 -3.35 -7.83 -3.33
CA ILE A 44 -3.83 -7.91 -1.94
C ILE A 44 -3.02 -8.92 -1.12
N PRO A 45 -2.76 -10.16 -1.59
CA PRO A 45 -1.95 -11.12 -0.84
C PRO A 45 -0.51 -10.66 -0.55
N ASN A 46 0.07 -9.81 -1.42
CA ASN A 46 1.42 -9.26 -1.23
C ASN A 46 1.44 -7.92 -0.49
N LEU A 47 0.27 -7.30 -0.24
CA LEU A 47 0.12 -6.11 0.60
C LEU A 47 -0.12 -6.44 2.07
N MET A 48 -0.77 -7.56 2.36
CA MET A 48 -1.04 -8.01 3.72
C MET A 48 0.29 -8.27 4.46
N LEU A 49 0.46 -7.65 5.62
CA LEU A 49 1.62 -7.90 6.48
C LEU A 49 1.63 -9.35 6.97
N ARG A 50 2.69 -10.09 6.65
CA ARG A 50 2.87 -11.47 7.11
C ARG A 50 3.46 -11.49 8.52
N GLU A 51 3.30 -12.61 9.22
CA GLU A 51 3.91 -12.81 10.55
C GLU A 51 5.41 -12.53 10.54
N TRP A 52 6.13 -13.03 9.53
CA TRP A 52 7.56 -12.75 9.39
C TRP A 52 7.89 -11.26 9.16
N ASP A 53 7.03 -10.53 8.44
CA ASP A 53 7.25 -9.09 8.23
C ASP A 53 7.05 -8.33 9.55
N GLN A 54 6.13 -8.79 10.41
CA GLN A 54 5.95 -8.29 11.77
C GLN A 54 7.12 -8.64 12.69
N GLU A 55 7.60 -9.89 12.71
CA GLU A 55 8.81 -10.26 13.46
C GLU A 55 9.99 -9.37 13.04
N ASN A 56 10.14 -9.12 11.73
CA ASN A 56 11.19 -8.24 11.24
C ASN A 56 10.98 -6.77 11.64
N PHE A 57 9.75 -6.31 11.78
CA PHE A 57 9.43 -4.98 12.33
C PHE A 57 9.86 -4.88 13.81
N GLU A 58 9.62 -5.94 14.60
CA GLU A 58 9.91 -5.98 16.04
C GLU A 58 11.42 -6.18 16.31
N ASP A 59 12.05 -7.15 15.65
CA ASP A 59 13.44 -7.54 15.90
C ASP A 59 14.46 -6.73 15.09
N ASN A 60 14.09 -6.25 13.90
CA ASN A 60 14.99 -5.58 12.95
C ASN A 60 14.34 -4.34 12.28
N PRO A 61 13.87 -3.35 13.08
CA PRO A 61 13.06 -2.24 12.58
C PRO A 61 13.73 -1.39 11.48
N LEU A 62 15.05 -1.24 11.51
CA LEU A 62 15.80 -0.51 10.47
C LEU A 62 15.74 -1.21 9.11
N ASP A 63 15.83 -2.55 9.11
CA ASP A 63 15.74 -3.35 7.89
C ASP A 63 14.31 -3.38 7.35
N TYR A 64 13.32 -3.39 8.24
CA TYR A 64 11.91 -3.24 7.86
C TYR A 64 11.68 -1.91 7.13
N ILE A 65 12.13 -0.79 7.72
CA ILE A 65 11.97 0.54 7.13
C ILE A 65 12.70 0.63 5.78
N ARG A 66 13.96 0.17 5.70
CA ARG A 66 14.73 0.17 4.44
C ARG A 66 14.05 -0.62 3.34
N GLY A 67 13.42 -1.75 3.66
CA GLY A 67 12.70 -2.60 2.70
C GLY A 67 11.51 -1.91 2.01
N ASP A 68 11.08 -0.77 2.54
CA ASP A 68 9.90 -0.02 2.12
C ASP A 68 10.25 1.40 1.60
N MET A 69 11.53 1.79 1.66
CA MET A 69 12.02 3.06 1.12
C MET A 69 12.27 2.96 -0.40
N GLU A 70 11.90 4.01 -1.14
CA GLU A 70 12.26 4.13 -2.56
C GLU A 70 13.78 4.29 -2.73
N GLY A 71 14.34 3.56 -3.70
CA GLY A 71 15.79 3.57 -3.98
C GLY A 71 16.61 2.69 -3.04
N SER A 72 15.98 1.89 -2.18
CA SER A 72 16.66 0.87 -1.38
C SER A 72 17.13 -0.29 -2.26
N ASP A 73 18.32 -0.81 -1.98
CA ASP A 73 18.86 -2.02 -2.62
C ASP A 73 18.06 -3.28 -2.27
N LYS A 74 17.28 -3.24 -1.17
CA LYS A 74 16.43 -4.32 -0.70
C LYS A 74 14.97 -3.91 -0.86
N GLU A 75 14.23 -4.63 -1.69
CA GLU A 75 12.80 -4.38 -1.90
C GLU A 75 11.93 -5.47 -1.28
N SER A 76 10.88 -5.04 -0.59
CA SER A 76 9.86 -5.93 -0.04
C SER A 76 8.77 -6.28 -1.05
N ARG A 77 8.03 -7.37 -0.78
CA ARG A 77 6.81 -7.72 -1.52
C ARG A 77 5.74 -6.62 -1.43
N ARG A 78 5.60 -5.99 -0.25
CA ARG A 78 4.63 -4.91 -0.03
C ARG A 78 4.95 -3.70 -0.91
N LYS A 79 6.23 -3.29 -0.96
CA LYS A 79 6.71 -2.21 -1.82
C LYS A 79 6.41 -2.50 -3.30
N THR A 80 6.78 -3.68 -3.78
CA THR A 80 6.57 -4.06 -5.19
C THR A 80 5.10 -4.22 -5.55
N ALA A 81 4.24 -4.67 -4.63
CA ALA A 81 2.79 -4.67 -4.83
C ALA A 81 2.21 -3.24 -4.93
N CYS A 82 2.72 -2.29 -4.12
CA CYS A 82 2.35 -0.87 -4.25
C CYS A 82 2.78 -0.31 -5.62
N ASP A 83 3.98 -0.65 -6.07
CA ASP A 83 4.50 -0.18 -7.36
C ASP A 83 3.71 -0.77 -8.53
N LEU A 84 3.20 -2.00 -8.40
CA LEU A 84 2.27 -2.60 -9.35
C LEU A 84 0.97 -1.79 -9.46
N ILE A 85 0.34 -1.41 -8.35
CA ILE A 85 -0.86 -0.55 -8.36
C ILE A 85 -0.59 0.76 -9.09
N ARG A 86 0.52 1.44 -8.76
CA ARG A 86 0.92 2.69 -9.41
C ARG A 86 1.11 2.50 -10.91
N SER A 87 1.73 1.39 -11.32
CA SER A 87 1.94 1.10 -12.74
C SER A 87 0.64 0.79 -13.48
N MET A 88 -0.28 0.04 -12.86
CA MET A 88 -1.62 -0.21 -13.42
C MET A 88 -2.41 1.09 -13.61
N CYS A 89 -2.32 2.02 -12.65
CA CYS A 89 -3.00 3.31 -12.72
C CYS A 89 -2.54 4.19 -13.90
N LYS A 90 -1.35 3.97 -14.47
CA LYS A 90 -0.86 4.74 -15.63
C LYS A 90 -1.78 4.63 -16.86
N LEU A 91 -2.45 3.49 -17.03
CA LEU A 91 -3.31 3.23 -18.20
C LEU A 91 -4.76 2.90 -17.83
N PHE A 92 -5.03 2.56 -16.56
CA PHE A 92 -6.31 2.02 -16.08
C PHE A 92 -6.76 2.69 -14.78
N GLU A 93 -6.44 3.98 -14.58
CA GLU A 93 -6.66 4.66 -13.30
C GLU A 93 -8.08 4.50 -12.73
N ALA A 94 -9.10 4.75 -13.55
CA ALA A 94 -10.49 4.73 -13.10
C ALA A 94 -10.88 3.33 -12.59
N ASP A 95 -10.64 2.30 -13.40
CA ASP A 95 -10.98 0.91 -13.08
C ASP A 95 -10.21 0.42 -11.85
N VAL A 96 -8.90 0.66 -11.80
CA VAL A 96 -8.04 0.24 -10.70
C VAL A 96 -8.45 0.95 -9.40
N THR A 97 -8.76 2.25 -9.48
CA THR A 97 -9.25 3.00 -8.32
C THR A 97 -10.55 2.41 -7.78
N GLN A 98 -11.53 2.15 -8.65
CA GLN A 98 -12.79 1.56 -8.23
C GLN A 98 -12.61 0.18 -7.58
N ILE A 99 -11.79 -0.68 -8.19
CA ILE A 99 -11.49 -2.02 -7.66
C ILE A 99 -10.82 -1.93 -6.28
N CYS A 100 -9.78 -1.09 -6.15
CA CYS A 100 -9.04 -0.93 -4.90
C CYS A 100 -9.91 -0.32 -3.80
N LEU A 101 -10.79 0.64 -4.10
CA LEU A 101 -11.75 1.17 -3.13
C LEU A 101 -12.71 0.09 -2.62
N GLY A 102 -13.12 -0.84 -3.49
CA GLY A 102 -13.93 -2.00 -3.08
C GLY A 102 -13.21 -2.89 -2.07
N PHE A 103 -11.94 -3.26 -2.33
CA PHE A 103 -11.14 -4.05 -1.39
C PHE A 103 -10.83 -3.30 -0.10
N MET A 104 -10.52 -2.00 -0.19
CA MET A 104 -10.26 -1.16 0.97
C MET A 104 -11.48 -1.10 1.89
N LYS A 105 -12.69 -0.94 1.34
CA LYS A 105 -13.93 -1.00 2.11
C LYS A 105 -14.07 -2.35 2.83
N GLN A 106 -13.87 -3.47 2.13
CA GLN A 106 -13.95 -4.81 2.73
C GLN A 106 -12.98 -4.98 3.90
N MET A 107 -11.74 -4.50 3.74
CA MET A 107 -10.70 -4.56 4.78
C MET A 107 -11.07 -3.71 6.00
N LEU A 108 -11.59 -2.51 5.79
CA LEU A 108 -12.01 -1.62 6.88
C LEU A 108 -13.27 -2.14 7.59
N ASP A 109 -14.23 -2.69 6.84
CA ASP A 109 -15.41 -3.36 7.40
C ASP A 109 -15.01 -4.60 8.24
N GLN A 110 -13.98 -5.35 7.81
CA GLN A 110 -13.42 -6.47 8.56
C GLN A 110 -12.75 -5.98 9.86
N TYR A 111 -11.96 -4.91 9.78
CA TYR A 111 -11.34 -4.29 10.95
C TYR A 111 -12.37 -3.84 11.99
N GLN A 112 -13.45 -3.17 11.57
CA GLN A 112 -14.48 -2.65 12.47
C GLN A 112 -15.19 -3.74 13.29
N LYS A 113 -15.26 -4.98 12.77
CA LYS A 113 -15.89 -6.10 13.48
C LYS A 113 -15.07 -6.58 14.69
N ASP A 114 -13.74 -6.49 14.60
CA ASP A 114 -12.85 -6.92 15.67
C ASP A 114 -11.49 -6.19 15.56
N PRO A 115 -11.40 -4.93 16.01
CA PRO A 115 -10.20 -4.11 15.86
C PRO A 115 -8.93 -4.72 16.46
N LEU A 116 -9.08 -5.52 17.53
CA LEU A 116 -7.96 -6.14 18.23
C LEU A 116 -7.31 -7.25 17.41
N ASN A 117 -8.11 -8.07 16.70
CA ASN A 117 -7.59 -9.20 15.92
C ASN A 117 -7.48 -8.91 14.41
N GLN A 118 -8.16 -7.86 13.90
CA GLN A 118 -8.24 -7.54 12.47
C GLN A 118 -7.44 -6.28 12.07
N TRP A 119 -6.50 -5.84 12.91
CA TRP A 119 -5.63 -4.69 12.63
C TRP A 119 -4.84 -4.82 11.32
N ARG A 120 -4.46 -6.05 10.92
CA ARG A 120 -3.77 -6.30 9.63
C ARG A 120 -4.61 -5.89 8.41
N ALA A 121 -5.93 -5.98 8.51
CA ALA A 121 -6.82 -5.51 7.45
C ALA A 121 -6.74 -3.97 7.33
N LYS A 122 -6.70 -3.26 8.46
CA LYS A 122 -6.50 -1.81 8.48
C LYS A 122 -5.13 -1.40 7.94
N ASP A 123 -4.06 -2.11 8.32
CA ASP A 123 -2.68 -1.92 7.79
C ASP A 123 -2.66 -2.00 6.27
N ALA A 124 -3.24 -3.07 5.73
CA ALA A 124 -3.33 -3.26 4.29
C ALA A 124 -4.17 -2.17 3.61
N ALA A 125 -5.28 -1.75 4.22
CA ALA A 125 -6.12 -0.68 3.70
C ALA A 125 -5.39 0.67 3.65
N VAL A 126 -4.65 1.03 4.71
CA VAL A 126 -3.84 2.26 4.77
C VAL A 126 -2.73 2.21 3.73
N THR A 127 -2.02 1.09 3.61
CA THR A 127 -0.96 0.91 2.61
C THR A 127 -1.51 0.97 1.18
N LEU A 128 -2.68 0.35 0.93
CA LEU A 128 -3.37 0.40 -0.35
C LEU A 128 -3.78 1.84 -0.71
N MET A 129 -4.29 2.61 0.26
CA MET A 129 -4.62 4.02 0.07
C MET A 129 -3.39 4.85 -0.32
N ILE A 130 -2.26 4.66 0.38
CA ILE A 130 -0.99 5.32 0.02
C ILE A 130 -0.58 4.99 -1.42
N ALA A 131 -0.60 3.71 -1.79
CA ALA A 131 -0.23 3.27 -3.14
C ALA A 131 -1.15 3.85 -4.22
N LEU A 132 -2.45 3.90 -3.95
CA LEU A 132 -3.47 4.33 -4.89
C LEU A 132 -3.51 5.85 -5.06
N ALA A 133 -3.26 6.61 -3.99
CA ALA A 133 -3.39 8.06 -3.99
C ALA A 133 -2.20 8.77 -4.66
N ILE A 134 -0.99 8.21 -4.63
CA ILE A 134 0.20 8.88 -5.19
C ILE A 134 0.25 8.77 -6.72
N ARG A 135 0.48 9.89 -7.41
CA ARG A 135 0.76 9.96 -8.86
C ARG A 135 2.14 10.48 -9.18
N GLY A 136 2.57 11.49 -8.42
CA GLY A 136 3.92 12.03 -8.47
C GLY A 136 4.50 12.08 -7.07
N PHE A 137 5.74 11.59 -6.91
CA PHE A 137 6.47 11.63 -5.66
C PHE A 137 7.95 11.92 -5.93
N THR A 138 8.55 12.71 -5.06
CA THR A 138 10.01 12.85 -4.97
C THR A 138 10.40 12.79 -3.51
N PHE A 139 11.58 12.26 -3.19
CA PHE A 139 12.04 12.13 -1.81
C PHE A 139 12.08 13.49 -1.08
N GLN A 140 12.72 14.49 -1.70
CA GLN A 140 12.81 15.85 -1.13
C GLN A 140 11.45 16.56 -1.12
N GLY A 141 10.68 16.45 -2.21
CA GLY A 141 9.44 17.18 -2.41
C GLY A 141 8.19 16.54 -1.81
N GLY A 142 8.23 15.27 -1.40
CA GLY A 142 7.05 14.51 -1.03
C GLY A 142 6.13 14.25 -2.22
N VAL A 143 4.85 14.00 -1.94
CA VAL A 143 3.82 13.83 -2.97
C VAL A 143 3.58 15.16 -3.69
N SER A 144 3.76 15.15 -5.01
CA SER A 144 3.55 16.30 -5.90
C SER A 144 2.20 16.25 -6.61
N GLU A 145 1.66 15.05 -6.84
CA GLU A 145 0.40 14.84 -7.54
C GLU A 145 -0.36 13.67 -6.90
N VAL A 146 -1.68 13.83 -6.77
CA VAL A 146 -2.58 12.90 -6.11
C VAL A 146 -3.68 12.47 -7.09
N ASN A 147 -4.13 11.22 -6.98
CA ASN A 147 -5.32 10.71 -7.64
C ASN A 147 -6.56 11.49 -7.17
N ASP A 148 -7.22 12.19 -8.08
CA ASP A 148 -8.39 13.02 -7.81
C ASP A 148 -9.65 12.23 -7.41
N LYS A 149 -9.64 10.90 -7.62
CA LYS A 149 -10.76 9.99 -7.29
C LYS A 149 -10.76 9.52 -5.84
N VAL A 150 -9.77 9.93 -5.03
CA VAL A 150 -9.66 9.55 -3.62
C VAL A 150 -9.37 10.76 -2.75
N SER A 151 -9.96 10.81 -1.56
CA SER A 151 -9.72 11.89 -0.59
C SER A 151 -8.70 11.45 0.45
N VAL A 152 -7.47 11.97 0.33
CA VAL A 152 -6.40 11.75 1.31
C VAL A 152 -6.76 12.33 2.68
N VAL A 153 -7.39 13.49 2.70
CA VAL A 153 -7.75 14.19 3.94
C VAL A 153 -8.87 13.46 4.68
N ASP A 154 -9.93 13.05 3.98
CA ASP A 154 -11.04 12.35 4.63
C ASP A 154 -10.60 10.98 5.15
N PHE A 155 -9.79 10.26 4.36
CA PHE A 155 -9.23 8.98 4.80
C PHE A 155 -8.35 9.14 6.04
N PHE A 156 -7.53 10.20 6.08
CA PHE A 156 -6.72 10.51 7.26
C PHE A 156 -7.59 10.73 8.50
N ASN A 157 -8.57 11.64 8.41
CA ASN A 157 -9.44 11.99 9.51
C ASN A 157 -10.24 10.79 10.02
N GLN A 158 -10.70 9.92 9.12
CA GLN A 158 -11.56 8.80 9.47
C GLN A 158 -10.80 7.60 10.01
N PHE A 159 -9.63 7.28 9.46
CA PHE A 159 -8.97 5.99 9.73
C PHE A 159 -7.56 6.10 10.30
N VAL A 160 -6.88 7.25 10.19
CA VAL A 160 -5.45 7.37 10.53
C VAL A 160 -5.23 8.24 11.77
N ALA A 161 -5.96 9.35 11.90
CA ALA A 161 -5.75 10.36 12.95
C ALA A 161 -5.82 9.76 14.37
N SER A 162 -6.70 8.79 14.60
CA SER A 162 -6.88 8.14 15.90
C SER A 162 -5.62 7.41 16.39
N GLU A 163 -4.82 6.84 15.47
CA GLU A 163 -3.60 6.10 15.83
C GLU A 163 -2.51 7.03 16.38
N ILE A 164 -2.50 8.28 15.90
CA ILE A 164 -1.56 9.32 16.31
C ILE A 164 -2.00 9.97 17.62
N GLN A 165 -3.31 10.17 17.79
CA GLN A 165 -3.90 10.82 18.96
C GLN A 165 -4.05 9.90 20.16
N SER A 166 -3.90 8.58 19.98
CA SER A 166 -3.97 7.62 21.07
C SER A 166 -2.93 7.93 22.16
N PRO A 167 -3.35 8.05 23.44
CA PRO A 167 -2.43 8.36 24.54
C PRO A 167 -1.49 7.19 24.85
N ASP A 168 -1.89 5.97 24.52
CA ASP A 168 -1.01 4.80 24.58
C ASP A 168 -0.12 4.81 23.34
N VAL A 169 1.16 5.12 23.54
CA VAL A 169 2.16 5.20 22.46
C VAL A 169 2.69 3.84 22.03
N ASP A 170 2.52 2.81 22.86
CA ASP A 170 3.04 1.47 22.61
C ASP A 170 1.97 0.51 22.07
N SER A 171 0.69 0.89 22.13
CA SER A 171 -0.40 0.12 21.53
C SER A 171 -0.23 0.02 20.00
N GLN A 172 -0.33 -1.19 19.44
CA GLN A 172 -0.42 -1.42 17.98
C GLN A 172 0.71 -0.70 17.20
N PRO A 173 1.99 -1.05 17.45
CA PRO A 173 3.12 -0.26 16.95
C PRO A 173 3.21 -0.22 15.42
N VAL A 174 2.75 -1.26 14.72
CA VAL A 174 2.65 -1.26 13.25
C VAL A 174 1.64 -0.22 12.77
N MET A 175 0.47 -0.11 13.41
CA MET A 175 -0.54 0.90 13.03
C MET A 175 -0.04 2.32 13.24
N LYS A 176 0.73 2.54 14.30
CA LYS A 176 1.38 3.83 14.53
C LYS A 176 2.42 4.14 13.46
N ALA A 177 3.24 3.15 13.08
CA ALA A 177 4.20 3.30 11.99
C ALA A 177 3.50 3.63 10.66
N ASP A 178 2.39 2.95 10.34
CA ASP A 178 1.59 3.24 9.14
C ASP A 178 1.01 4.65 9.16
N ALA A 179 0.50 5.10 10.32
CA ALA A 179 -0.05 6.43 10.47
C ALA A 179 1.00 7.53 10.30
N LEU A 180 2.20 7.31 10.86
CA LEU A 180 3.34 8.20 10.66
C LEU A 180 3.82 8.20 9.20
N LYS A 181 3.85 7.04 8.54
CA LYS A 181 4.14 6.93 7.11
C LYS A 181 3.13 7.70 6.28
N TYR A 182 1.84 7.59 6.59
CA TYR A 182 0.78 8.33 5.90
C TYR A 182 0.99 9.85 6.05
N LEU A 183 1.21 10.32 7.28
CA LEU A 183 1.41 11.73 7.57
C LEU A 183 2.65 12.30 6.89
N THR A 184 3.77 11.58 6.96
CA THR A 184 5.04 12.02 6.33
C THR A 184 4.96 12.00 4.81
N THR A 185 4.24 11.04 4.24
CA THR A 185 3.99 10.93 2.79
C THR A 185 3.14 12.10 2.28
N PHE A 186 2.00 12.36 2.93
CA PHE A 186 1.02 13.38 2.51
C PHE A 186 1.15 14.72 3.24
N ARG A 187 2.32 15.02 3.80
CA ARG A 187 2.61 16.21 4.61
C ARG A 187 2.27 17.56 3.95
N LYS A 188 2.12 17.60 2.63
CA LYS A 188 1.74 18.81 1.87
C LYS A 188 0.24 18.88 1.58
N GLN A 189 -0.46 17.76 1.67
CA GLN A 189 -1.88 17.61 1.34
C GLN A 189 -2.76 17.65 2.59
N LEU A 190 -2.22 17.27 3.74
CA LEU A 190 -2.93 17.33 5.00
C LEU A 190 -2.96 18.77 5.56
N PRO A 191 -4.09 19.20 6.16
CA PRO A 191 -4.16 20.48 6.86
C PRO A 191 -3.15 20.49 8.02
N LYS A 192 -2.58 21.66 8.29
CA LYS A 192 -1.64 21.88 9.39
C LYS A 192 -2.35 22.07 10.72
#